data_AF-D6RL06-F1
#
_entry.id   AF-D6RL06-F1
#
_cell.length_a   1.000
_cell.length_b   1.000
_cell.length_c   1.000
_cell.angle_alpha   90.00
_cell.angle_beta   90.00
_cell.angle_gamma   90.00
#
_symmetry.space_group_name_H-M   'P 1'
#
loop_
_entity.id
_entity.type
_entity.pdbx_description
1 polymer ?
#
loop_
_entity_poly.entity_id
_entity_poly.type
_entity_poly.pdbx_seq_one_letter_code
_entity_poly.pdbx_strand_id
1 'polypeptide(L)'
;MDSDQDSTPPGFALVDEQIIAHPAVDAAFQLEGDYGRWDRWTLEHPHGHVYPPCGHPHCANGCAGPIDGGMWCHNCFLDHSIGFEKCQLVDQYLAEELCREQILTPRNAADFVAKYRAMKSDIMVGETPSSSLASLDGRVCHALDRAHDLLATAQQALRHNLLTTGATRCASKLAELEETLALIRMENVRISNLSLRIRKRWLYISDVVDRSITILDDDRADPVKALHDGRDLLKRCHYMRLLFES
;
A
#
# COMPACT_ATOMS: atom_id res chain seq x y z
N MET A 1 -11.28 5.47 -35.41
CA MET A 1 -10.81 5.59 -34.03
C MET A 1 -11.40 4.41 -33.32
N ASP A 2 -10.63 3.32 -33.25
CA ASP A 2 -11.01 2.15 -32.48
C ASP A 2 -11.08 2.60 -31.02
N SER A 3 -12.26 2.48 -30.42
CA SER A 3 -12.43 2.69 -28.99
C SER A 3 -11.55 1.65 -28.30
N ASP A 4 -10.49 2.11 -27.63
CA ASP A 4 -9.72 1.27 -26.71
C ASP A 4 -10.71 0.50 -25.86
N GLN A 5 -10.72 -0.82 -26.04
CA GLN A 5 -11.51 -1.71 -25.21
C GLN A 5 -11.16 -1.42 -23.77
N ASP A 6 -12.22 -1.23 -22.98
CA ASP A 6 -12.24 -0.97 -21.56
C ASP A 6 -11.29 -1.94 -20.83
N SER A 7 -10.02 -1.53 -20.73
CA SER A 7 -8.95 -2.36 -20.18
C SER A 7 -8.88 -2.07 -18.70
N THR A 8 -9.97 -2.36 -17.99
CA THR A 8 -9.99 -2.40 -16.54
C THR A 8 -8.84 -3.30 -16.09
N PRO A 9 -7.86 -2.80 -15.31
CA PRO A 9 -6.76 -3.61 -14.84
C PRO A 9 -7.27 -4.89 -14.16
N PRO A 10 -6.62 -6.05 -14.31
CA PRO A 10 -7.10 -7.31 -13.74
C PRO A 10 -7.39 -7.24 -12.24
N GLY A 11 -6.61 -6.44 -11.51
CA GLY A 11 -6.79 -6.22 -10.08
C GLY A 11 -8.03 -5.41 -9.71
N PHE A 12 -8.55 -4.56 -10.60
CA PHE A 12 -9.68 -3.67 -10.30
C PHE A 12 -11.01 -4.44 -10.24
N ALA A 13 -11.19 -5.46 -11.08
CA ALA A 13 -12.41 -6.28 -11.08
C ALA A 13 -12.63 -7.09 -9.78
N LEU A 14 -11.61 -7.21 -8.93
CA LEU A 14 -11.65 -7.97 -7.68
C LEU A 14 -11.96 -7.09 -6.46
N VAL A 15 -11.94 -5.75 -6.60
CA VAL A 15 -12.02 -4.85 -5.45
C VAL A 15 -13.48 -4.48 -5.15
N ASP A 16 -13.85 -4.58 -3.86
CA ASP A 16 -15.12 -4.06 -3.36
C ASP A 16 -15.11 -2.52 -3.33
N GLU A 17 -15.95 -1.87 -4.12
CA GLU A 17 -16.04 -0.41 -4.17
C GLU A 17 -16.42 0.20 -2.80
N GLN A 18 -17.15 -0.53 -1.97
CA GLN A 18 -17.54 -0.06 -0.64
C GLN A 18 -16.34 0.08 0.29
N ILE A 19 -15.34 -0.81 0.19
CA ILE A 19 -14.12 -0.67 0.98
C ILE A 19 -13.30 0.52 0.49
N ILE A 20 -13.16 0.72 -0.84
CA ILE A 20 -12.40 1.85 -1.40
C ILE A 20 -12.99 3.20 -0.98
N ALA A 21 -14.31 3.31 -0.94
CA ALA A 21 -15.01 4.52 -0.53
C ALA A 21 -14.98 4.76 0.99
N HIS A 22 -14.50 3.80 1.78
CA HIS A 22 -14.50 3.90 3.23
C HIS A 22 -13.45 4.92 3.70
N PRO A 23 -13.80 5.92 4.54
CA PRO A 23 -12.89 6.99 4.94
C PRO A 23 -11.65 6.49 5.68
N ALA A 24 -11.75 5.36 6.39
CA ALA A 24 -10.61 4.74 7.06
C ALA A 24 -9.52 4.23 6.10
N VAL A 25 -9.78 4.11 4.79
CA VAL A 25 -8.75 3.72 3.80
C VAL A 25 -7.69 4.80 3.67
N ASP A 26 -8.09 6.06 3.56
CA ASP A 26 -7.15 7.19 3.46
C ASP A 26 -6.34 7.32 4.76
N ALA A 27 -7.01 7.23 5.91
CA ALA A 27 -6.33 7.25 7.20
C ALA A 27 -5.34 6.08 7.35
N ALA A 28 -5.69 4.87 6.90
CA ALA A 28 -4.79 3.72 6.92
C ALA A 28 -3.56 3.95 6.02
N PHE A 29 -3.73 4.52 4.82
CA PHE A 29 -2.61 4.90 3.96
C PHE A 29 -1.69 5.94 4.61
N GLN A 30 -2.26 6.96 5.25
CA GLN A 30 -1.51 7.98 5.97
C GLN A 30 -0.74 7.37 7.15
N LEU A 31 -1.37 6.49 7.93
CA LEU A 31 -0.74 5.77 9.05
C LEU A 31 0.40 4.87 8.60
N GLU A 32 0.28 4.18 7.47
CA GLU A 32 1.37 3.38 6.89
C GLU A 32 2.50 4.25 6.29
N GLY A 33 2.21 5.51 5.97
CA GLY A 33 3.20 6.49 5.52
C GLY A 33 3.92 7.20 6.68
N ASP A 34 3.34 7.22 7.87
CA ASP A 34 3.87 7.91 9.05
C ASP A 34 4.68 6.96 9.96
N TYR A 35 5.95 6.78 9.58
CA TYR A 35 6.90 5.98 10.37
C TYR A 35 7.19 6.59 11.75
N GLY A 36 7.07 7.91 11.92
CA GLY A 36 7.27 8.53 13.24
C GLY A 36 6.14 8.20 14.22
N ARG A 37 4.93 7.96 13.72
CA ARG A 37 3.84 7.42 14.54
C ARG A 37 4.02 5.93 14.82
N TRP A 38 4.47 5.15 13.84
CA TRP A 38 4.87 3.77 14.08
C TRP A 38 5.92 3.66 15.19
N ASP A 39 7.01 4.42 15.09
CA ASP A 39 8.09 4.41 16.09
C ASP A 39 7.60 4.74 17.51
N ARG A 40 6.58 5.58 17.64
CA ARG A 40 5.95 5.83 18.96
C ARG A 40 5.12 4.64 19.43
N TRP A 41 4.36 4.02 18.53
CA TRP A 41 3.57 2.84 18.84
C TRP A 41 4.45 1.64 19.25
N THR A 42 5.63 1.48 18.64
CA THR A 42 6.59 0.42 19.00
C THR A 42 7.17 0.60 20.39
N LEU A 43 7.36 1.84 20.86
CA LEU A 43 7.79 2.13 22.23
C LEU A 43 6.74 1.73 23.27
N GLU A 44 5.45 1.83 22.93
CA GLU A 44 4.34 1.38 23.77
C GLU A 44 4.20 -0.15 23.77
N HIS A 45 4.71 -0.83 22.74
CA HIS A 45 4.61 -2.27 22.58
C HIS A 45 5.96 -2.94 22.23
N PRO A 46 6.88 -3.00 23.21
CA PRO A 46 8.26 -3.41 22.97
C PRO A 46 8.40 -4.88 22.58
N HIS A 47 9.60 -5.21 22.10
CA HIS A 47 10.01 -6.58 21.83
C HIS A 47 9.72 -7.52 23.03
N GLY A 48 9.00 -8.61 22.78
CA GLY A 48 8.59 -9.58 23.80
C GLY A 48 7.08 -9.75 23.93
N HIS A 49 6.28 -8.79 23.42
CA HIS A 49 4.87 -9.02 23.16
C HIS A 49 4.68 -10.01 22.00
N VAL A 50 3.88 -11.04 22.24
CA VAL A 50 3.51 -12.03 21.23
C VAL A 50 2.23 -11.56 20.56
N TYR A 51 2.34 -11.15 19.31
CA TYR A 51 1.21 -10.75 18.47
C TYR A 51 0.64 -11.96 17.72
N PRO A 52 -0.59 -11.88 17.20
CA PRO A 52 -1.17 -12.94 16.40
C PRO A 52 -0.23 -13.42 15.27
N PRO A 53 -0.21 -14.73 15.00
CA PRO A 53 0.68 -15.30 13.99
C PRO A 53 0.32 -14.79 12.59
N CYS A 54 1.29 -14.23 11.88
CA CYS A 54 1.09 -13.70 10.53
C CYS A 54 1.10 -14.76 9.40
N GLY A 55 1.04 -16.04 9.74
CA GLY A 55 1.12 -17.15 8.78
C GLY A 55 2.52 -17.45 8.25
N HIS A 56 3.54 -16.70 8.67
CA HIS A 56 4.94 -17.03 8.41
C HIS A 56 5.35 -18.30 9.21
N PRO A 57 6.08 -19.29 8.64
CA PRO A 57 6.48 -20.50 9.36
C PRO A 57 7.22 -20.21 10.67
N HIS A 58 8.14 -19.23 10.63
CA HIS A 58 8.84 -18.74 11.81
C HIS A 58 7.99 -17.88 12.78
N CYS A 59 6.77 -17.50 12.42
CA CYS A 59 5.81 -16.80 13.29
C CYS A 59 4.65 -17.71 13.74
N ALA A 60 4.79 -19.04 13.66
CA ALA A 60 3.72 -19.97 14.07
C ALA A 60 3.29 -19.77 15.53
N ASN A 61 4.23 -19.35 16.38
CA ASN A 61 3.99 -19.02 17.80
C ASN A 61 3.74 -17.52 18.03
N GLY A 62 3.35 -16.80 16.98
CA GLY A 62 3.14 -15.35 17.00
C GLY A 62 4.29 -14.56 16.40
N CYS A 63 3.98 -13.32 16.05
CA CYS A 63 4.97 -12.36 15.56
C CYS A 63 5.81 -11.85 16.73
N ALA A 64 7.13 -11.91 16.60
CA ALA A 64 8.03 -11.16 17.48
C ALA A 64 7.73 -9.65 17.31
N GLY A 65 7.89 -8.87 18.38
CA GLY A 65 7.53 -7.44 18.36
C GLY A 65 8.14 -6.62 17.22
N PRO A 66 7.67 -5.38 17.05
CA PRO A 66 8.03 -4.51 15.92
C PRO A 66 9.53 -4.28 15.85
N ILE A 67 10.10 -4.19 14.65
CA ILE A 67 11.50 -3.78 14.47
C ILE A 67 11.63 -2.28 14.22
N ASP A 68 12.81 -1.75 14.55
CA ASP A 68 13.17 -0.37 14.22
C ASP A 68 13.24 -0.18 12.70
N GLY A 69 12.76 0.97 12.21
CA GLY A 69 12.84 1.34 10.79
C GLY A 69 11.89 0.57 9.87
N GLY A 70 10.99 -0.25 10.41
CA GLY A 70 10.16 -1.13 9.60
C GLY A 70 8.85 -1.56 10.24
N MET A 71 7.75 -1.44 9.48
CA MET A 71 6.41 -1.90 9.86
C MET A 71 6.28 -3.43 9.75
N TRP A 72 7.08 -4.18 10.53
CA TRP A 72 7.15 -5.65 10.46
C TRP A 72 7.59 -6.27 11.78
N CYS A 73 7.30 -7.57 11.93
CA CYS A 73 7.95 -8.39 12.94
C CYS A 73 9.35 -8.82 12.48
N HIS A 74 10.21 -9.15 13.45
CA HIS A 74 11.58 -9.57 13.19
C HIS A 74 11.69 -10.75 12.21
N ASN A 75 10.84 -11.77 12.35
CA ASN A 75 10.90 -12.95 11.49
C ASN A 75 10.48 -12.65 10.04
N CYS A 76 9.41 -11.87 9.83
CA CYS A 76 9.01 -11.41 8.49
C CYS A 76 10.03 -10.47 7.87
N PHE A 77 10.78 -9.75 8.70
CA PHE A 77 11.89 -8.94 8.23
C PHE A 77 13.11 -9.78 7.83
N LEU A 78 13.33 -10.95 8.42
CA LEU A 78 14.45 -11.82 8.08
C LEU A 78 14.16 -12.73 6.90
N ASP A 79 12.93 -13.23 6.77
CA ASP A 79 12.52 -14.12 5.69
C ASP A 79 11.50 -13.44 4.76
N HIS A 80 12.01 -13.12 3.59
CA HIS A 80 11.39 -12.22 2.62
C HIS A 80 10.64 -13.00 1.54
N SER A 81 10.74 -14.33 1.57
CA SER A 81 10.14 -15.23 0.58
C SER A 81 8.62 -15.11 0.53
N ILE A 82 8.01 -14.67 1.64
CA ILE A 82 6.56 -14.65 1.81
C ILE A 82 5.97 -13.28 1.42
N GLY A 83 6.81 -12.26 1.28
CA GLY A 83 6.40 -10.90 0.95
C GLY A 83 6.03 -10.07 2.18
N PHE A 84 6.67 -8.92 2.25
CA PHE A 84 6.43 -7.76 3.12
C PHE A 84 4.98 -7.50 3.53
N GLU A 85 4.03 -7.73 2.64
CA GLU A 85 2.61 -7.38 2.81
C GLU A 85 1.83 -8.34 3.73
N LYS A 86 2.43 -9.46 4.13
CA LYS A 86 1.74 -10.50 4.90
C LYS A 86 1.93 -10.41 6.42
N CYS A 87 2.78 -9.50 6.91
CA CYS A 87 2.97 -9.33 8.33
C CYS A 87 1.70 -8.75 8.99
N GLN A 88 1.12 -9.48 9.94
CA GLN A 88 -0.07 -9.05 10.70
C GLN A 88 0.22 -8.00 11.78
N LEU A 89 1.48 -7.66 12.02
CA LEU A 89 1.81 -6.61 12.99
C LEU A 89 1.28 -5.24 12.55
N VAL A 90 1.32 -4.96 11.24
CA VAL A 90 0.77 -3.73 10.66
C VAL A 90 -0.73 -3.67 10.87
N ASP A 91 -1.43 -4.80 10.81
CA ASP A 91 -2.86 -4.84 11.05
C ASP A 91 -3.22 -4.43 12.47
N GLN A 92 -2.45 -4.92 13.44
CA GLN A 92 -2.66 -4.59 14.84
C GLN A 92 -2.48 -3.09 15.07
N TYR A 93 -1.37 -2.54 14.56
CA TYR A 93 -1.11 -1.10 14.59
C TYR A 93 -2.24 -0.28 13.94
N LEU A 94 -2.66 -0.66 12.73
CA LEU A 94 -3.75 0.03 12.03
C LEU A 94 -5.06 -0.06 12.80
N ALA A 95 -5.41 -1.23 13.34
CA ALA A 95 -6.63 -1.40 14.14
C ALA A 95 -6.62 -0.49 15.38
N GLU A 96 -5.50 -0.45 16.10
CA GLU A 96 -5.37 0.35 17.32
C GLU A 96 -5.36 1.85 17.05
N GLU A 97 -4.56 2.33 16.09
CA GLU A 97 -4.50 3.76 15.75
C GLU A 97 -5.82 4.26 15.15
N LEU A 98 -6.45 3.50 14.25
CA LEU A 98 -7.75 3.89 13.69
C LEU A 98 -8.86 3.93 14.76
N CYS A 99 -8.77 3.07 15.79
CA CYS A 99 -9.63 3.17 16.97
C CYS A 99 -9.30 4.37 17.84
N ARG A 100 -8.00 4.65 18.06
CA ARG A 100 -7.52 5.77 18.86
C ARG A 100 -7.94 7.12 18.26
N GLU A 101 -7.95 7.23 16.93
CA GLU A 101 -8.44 8.40 16.19
C GLU A 101 -9.97 8.44 16.05
N GLN A 102 -10.70 7.48 16.63
CA GLN A 102 -12.16 7.39 16.59
C GLN A 102 -12.74 7.25 15.17
N ILE A 103 -11.91 6.81 14.22
CA ILE A 103 -12.32 6.53 12.84
C ILE A 103 -13.04 5.17 12.79
N LEU A 104 -12.56 4.22 13.58
CA LEU A 104 -13.15 2.89 13.75
C LEU A 104 -13.48 2.63 15.22
N THR A 105 -14.34 1.64 15.43
CA THR A 105 -14.61 1.07 16.74
C THR A 105 -13.84 -0.25 16.90
N PRO A 106 -13.55 -0.70 18.13
CA PRO A 106 -12.90 -2.01 18.33
C PRO A 106 -13.67 -3.18 17.70
N ARG A 107 -15.00 -3.03 17.55
CA ARG A 107 -15.87 -4.06 16.97
C ARG A 107 -15.69 -4.21 15.45
N ASN A 108 -15.40 -3.13 14.72
CA ASN A 108 -15.29 -3.15 13.26
C ASN A 108 -13.85 -3.04 12.75
N ALA A 109 -12.88 -2.72 13.62
CA ALA A 109 -11.48 -2.55 13.23
C ALA A 109 -10.88 -3.81 12.57
N ALA A 110 -11.05 -4.99 13.19
CA ALA A 110 -10.48 -6.23 12.66
C ALA A 110 -11.03 -6.60 11.27
N ASP A 111 -12.35 -6.46 11.07
CA ASP A 111 -12.99 -6.73 9.77
C ASP A 111 -12.54 -5.72 8.70
N PHE A 112 -12.48 -4.43 9.05
CA PHE A 112 -11.98 -3.40 8.15
C PHE A 112 -10.54 -3.68 7.73
N VAL A 113 -9.64 -3.96 8.67
CA VAL A 113 -8.22 -4.15 8.38
C VAL A 113 -7.99 -5.40 7.50
N ALA A 114 -8.77 -6.47 7.71
CA ALA A 114 -8.72 -7.64 6.85
C ALA A 114 -9.15 -7.30 5.41
N LYS A 115 -10.24 -6.54 5.24
CA LYS A 115 -10.71 -6.07 3.92
C LYS A 115 -9.74 -5.09 3.26
N TYR A 116 -9.16 -4.18 4.03
CA TYR A 116 -8.15 -3.24 3.56
C TYR A 116 -6.89 -3.96 3.06
N ARG A 117 -6.43 -5.00 3.76
CA ARG A 117 -5.33 -5.85 3.27
C ARG A 117 -5.70 -6.55 1.96
N ALA A 118 -6.88 -7.18 1.90
CA ALA A 118 -7.33 -7.87 0.70
C ALA A 118 -7.38 -6.91 -0.50
N MET A 119 -8.01 -5.74 -0.32
CA MET A 119 -8.04 -4.66 -1.30
C MET A 119 -6.64 -4.28 -1.82
N LYS A 120 -5.65 -4.10 -0.93
CA LYS A 120 -4.27 -3.79 -1.33
C LYS A 120 -3.61 -4.90 -2.13
N SER A 121 -3.88 -6.16 -1.80
CA SER A 121 -3.37 -7.31 -2.55
C SER A 121 -4.03 -7.38 -3.92
N ASP A 122 -5.36 -7.26 -3.97
CA ASP A 122 -6.18 -7.40 -5.16
C ASP A 122 -5.87 -6.30 -6.19
N ILE A 123 -5.76 -5.04 -5.74
CA ILE A 123 -5.49 -3.90 -6.64
C ILE A 123 -4.10 -3.95 -7.28
N MET A 124 -3.17 -4.72 -6.69
CA MET A 124 -1.80 -4.88 -7.18
C MET A 124 -1.59 -6.22 -7.89
N VAL A 125 -2.64 -7.01 -8.14
CA VAL A 125 -2.54 -8.30 -8.83
C VAL A 125 -1.92 -8.09 -10.22
N GLY A 126 -0.81 -8.78 -10.47
CA GLY A 126 -0.06 -8.69 -11.73
C GLY A 126 0.91 -7.51 -11.82
N GLU A 127 0.92 -6.60 -10.83
CA GLU A 127 1.90 -5.51 -10.78
C GLU A 127 3.17 -5.93 -10.06
N THR A 128 4.24 -6.14 -10.82
CA THR A 128 5.60 -6.20 -10.26
C THR A 128 5.99 -4.81 -9.74
N PRO A 129 6.28 -4.66 -8.45
CA PRO A 129 6.77 -3.38 -7.92
C PRO A 129 8.10 -3.01 -8.62
N SER A 130 8.06 -1.93 -9.41
CA SER A 130 9.23 -1.39 -10.10
C SER A 130 10.13 -0.62 -9.13
N SER A 131 11.45 -0.72 -9.30
CA SER A 131 12.45 0.09 -8.60
C SER A 131 12.59 1.51 -9.19
N SER A 132 12.00 1.76 -10.36
CA SER A 132 12.02 3.05 -11.04
C SER A 132 10.62 3.46 -11.42
N LEU A 133 10.12 4.50 -10.76
CA LEU A 133 9.02 5.31 -11.27
C LEU A 133 9.33 6.77 -10.94
N ALA A 134 9.97 7.46 -11.90
CA ALA A 134 9.67 8.87 -12.10
C ALA A 134 8.16 8.95 -12.38
N SER A 135 7.37 9.10 -11.33
CA SER A 135 5.92 8.86 -11.31
C SER A 135 5.17 9.95 -12.08
N LEU A 136 4.91 9.71 -13.36
CA LEU A 136 3.87 10.36 -14.15
C LEU A 136 3.13 9.27 -14.94
N ASP A 137 2.44 8.37 -14.25
CA ASP A 137 1.46 7.52 -14.93
C ASP A 137 0.23 8.40 -15.24
N GLY A 138 0.09 8.80 -16.50
CA GLY A 138 -0.94 9.74 -16.98
C GLY A 138 -2.39 9.28 -16.77
N ARG A 139 -2.60 8.08 -16.22
CA ARG A 139 -3.93 7.49 -15.92
C ARG A 139 -4.77 8.34 -14.98
N VAL A 140 -4.19 8.91 -13.91
CA VAL A 140 -4.93 9.82 -13.01
C VAL A 140 -5.33 11.09 -13.75
N CYS A 141 -4.44 11.66 -14.57
CA CYS A 141 -4.76 12.82 -15.38
C CYS A 141 -5.91 12.51 -16.36
N HIS A 142 -5.85 11.38 -17.08
CA HIS A 142 -6.92 10.96 -17.99
C HIS A 142 -8.26 10.74 -17.28
N ALA A 143 -8.25 10.15 -16.09
CA ALA A 143 -9.46 9.90 -15.32
C ALA A 143 -10.06 11.21 -14.77
N LEU A 144 -9.21 12.14 -14.31
CA LEU A 144 -9.61 13.49 -13.88
C LEU A 144 -10.15 14.33 -15.05
N ASP A 145 -9.52 14.28 -16.21
CA ASP A 145 -9.99 14.95 -17.43
C ASP A 145 -11.38 14.44 -17.83
N ARG A 146 -11.58 13.11 -17.82
CA ARG A 146 -12.88 12.49 -18.08
C ARG A 146 -13.95 12.93 -17.07
N ALA A 147 -13.62 13.00 -15.78
CA ALA A 147 -14.54 13.48 -14.76
C ALA A 147 -14.91 14.96 -14.95
N HIS A 148 -13.95 15.79 -15.39
CA HIS A 148 -14.19 17.19 -15.71
C HIS A 148 -15.15 17.35 -16.89
N ASP A 149 -14.95 16.59 -17.97
CA ASP A 149 -15.81 16.61 -19.16
C ASP A 149 -17.25 16.18 -18.85
N LEU A 150 -17.41 15.13 -18.02
CA LEU A 150 -18.71 14.64 -17.59
C LEU A 150 -19.45 15.65 -16.71
N LEU A 151 -18.73 16.32 -15.79
CA LEU A 151 -19.30 17.37 -14.95
C LEU A 151 -19.73 18.59 -15.78
N ALA A 152 -18.91 19.04 -16.73
CA ALA A 152 -19.23 20.14 -17.63
C ALA A 152 -20.48 19.82 -18.47
N THR A 153 -20.57 18.60 -18.98
CA THR A 153 -21.73 18.12 -19.75
C THR A 153 -22.99 18.06 -18.89
N ALA A 154 -22.90 17.56 -17.66
CA ALA A 154 -24.03 17.50 -16.73
C ALA A 154 -24.53 18.90 -16.32
N GLN A 155 -23.63 19.84 -16.06
CA GLN A 155 -23.96 21.23 -15.77
C GLN A 155 -24.63 21.93 -16.96
N GLN A 156 -24.16 21.69 -18.19
CA GLN A 156 -24.76 22.23 -19.39
C GLN A 156 -26.17 21.66 -19.65
N ALA A 157 -26.37 20.37 -19.40
CA ALA A 157 -27.69 19.72 -19.50
C ALA A 157 -28.69 20.24 -18.45
N LEU A 158 -28.23 20.47 -17.20
CA LEU A 158 -29.03 21.09 -16.13
C LEU A 158 -29.43 22.54 -16.46
N ARG A 159 -28.52 23.31 -17.09
CA ARG A 159 -28.79 24.70 -17.50
C ARG A 159 -29.80 24.80 -18.66
N HIS A 160 -30.02 23.74 -19.45
CA HIS A 160 -30.84 23.77 -20.68
C HIS A 160 -32.27 23.17 -20.56
N ASN A 161 -32.86 23.17 -19.37
CA ASN A 161 -34.25 22.81 -19.01
C ASN A 161 -34.56 21.33 -18.70
N LEU A 162 -35.07 21.12 -17.48
CA LEU A 162 -35.56 19.89 -16.84
C LEU A 162 -36.98 19.46 -17.26
N LEU A 163 -37.44 19.82 -18.46
CA LEU A 163 -38.80 19.47 -18.89
C LEU A 163 -38.78 18.12 -19.60
N THR A 164 -39.01 17.06 -18.84
CA THR A 164 -39.38 15.68 -19.24
C THR A 164 -38.33 14.77 -19.90
N THR A 165 -37.45 15.25 -20.80
CA THR A 165 -36.39 14.40 -21.42
C THR A 165 -34.98 14.68 -20.87
N GLY A 166 -34.77 15.83 -20.24
CA GLY A 166 -33.50 16.21 -19.63
C GLY A 166 -33.15 15.42 -18.36
N ALA A 167 -34.15 14.99 -17.59
CA ALA A 167 -33.93 14.29 -16.33
C ALA A 167 -33.23 12.93 -16.53
N THR A 168 -33.67 12.14 -17.53
CA THR A 168 -33.09 10.83 -17.83
C THR A 168 -31.67 10.93 -18.40
N ARG A 169 -31.40 11.96 -19.22
CA ARG A 169 -30.06 12.22 -19.77
C ARG A 169 -29.10 12.72 -18.69
N CYS A 170 -29.55 13.60 -17.79
CA CYS A 170 -28.77 14.03 -16.64
C CYS A 170 -28.48 12.85 -15.69
N ALA A 171 -29.45 11.97 -15.44
CA ALA A 171 -29.26 10.77 -14.62
C ALA A 171 -28.21 9.82 -15.24
N SER A 172 -28.26 9.60 -16.56
CA SER A 172 -27.23 8.81 -17.26
C SER A 172 -25.84 9.42 -17.14
N LYS A 173 -25.70 10.74 -17.26
CA LYS A 173 -24.41 11.43 -17.11
C LYS A 173 -23.92 11.48 -15.67
N LEU A 174 -24.83 11.53 -14.71
CA LEU A 174 -24.49 11.38 -13.30
C LEU A 174 -23.93 9.97 -13.04
N ALA A 175 -24.58 8.93 -13.57
CA ALA A 175 -24.10 7.56 -13.44
C ALA A 175 -22.70 7.37 -14.10
N GLU A 176 -22.48 7.92 -15.29
CA GLU A 176 -21.14 7.91 -15.93
C GLU A 176 -20.09 8.65 -15.09
N LEU A 177 -20.48 9.75 -14.42
CA LEU A 177 -19.58 10.49 -13.53
C LEU A 177 -19.30 9.70 -12.25
N GLU A 178 -20.29 9.03 -11.67
CA GLU A 178 -20.13 8.16 -10.50
C GLU A 178 -19.17 7.00 -10.81
N GLU A 179 -19.32 6.36 -11.96
CA GLU A 179 -18.41 5.32 -12.46
C GLU A 179 -16.98 5.88 -12.66
N THR A 180 -16.84 7.05 -13.30
CA THR A 180 -15.53 7.66 -13.51
C THR A 180 -14.86 8.05 -12.18
N LEU A 181 -15.63 8.56 -11.20
CA LEU A 181 -15.13 8.84 -9.86
C LEU A 181 -14.72 7.57 -9.11
N ALA A 182 -15.44 6.46 -9.29
CA ALA A 182 -15.04 5.16 -8.75
C ALA A 182 -13.69 4.73 -9.33
N LEU A 183 -13.51 4.83 -10.66
CA LEU A 183 -12.22 4.53 -11.32
C LEU A 183 -11.08 5.43 -10.81
N ILE A 184 -11.31 6.73 -10.65
CA ILE A 184 -10.30 7.64 -10.07
C ILE A 184 -9.92 7.23 -8.65
N ARG A 185 -10.91 6.84 -7.83
CA ARG A 185 -10.65 6.39 -6.45
C ARG A 185 -9.81 5.12 -6.43
N MET A 186 -10.12 4.15 -7.29
CA MET A 186 -9.32 2.93 -7.44
C MET A 186 -7.88 3.26 -7.86
N GLU A 187 -7.72 4.14 -8.83
CA GLU A 187 -6.39 4.56 -9.29
C GLU A 187 -5.59 5.30 -8.21
N ASN A 188 -6.25 6.15 -7.42
CA ASN A 188 -5.61 6.81 -6.27
C ASN A 188 -5.17 5.81 -5.20
N VAL A 189 -6.01 4.80 -4.89
CA VAL A 189 -5.65 3.70 -3.99
C VAL A 189 -4.46 2.92 -4.55
N ARG A 190 -4.45 2.62 -5.86
CA ARG A 190 -3.34 1.92 -6.53
C ARG A 190 -2.04 2.70 -6.41
N ILE A 191 -2.04 4.00 -6.70
CA ILE A 191 -0.84 4.86 -6.63
C ILE A 191 -0.36 5.04 -5.20
N SER A 192 -1.28 5.23 -4.26
CA SER A 192 -0.95 5.30 -2.83
C SER A 192 -0.29 4.00 -2.36
N ASN A 193 -0.85 2.85 -2.73
CA ASN A 193 -0.29 1.54 -2.40
C ASN A 193 1.08 1.32 -3.06
N LEU A 194 1.21 1.66 -4.33
CA LEU A 194 2.48 1.57 -5.06
C LEU A 194 3.56 2.44 -4.41
N SER A 195 3.22 3.68 -4.02
CA SER A 195 4.11 4.60 -3.32
C SER A 195 4.57 4.05 -1.98
N LEU A 196 3.66 3.44 -1.20
CA LEU A 196 4.01 2.76 0.05
C LEU A 196 4.94 1.56 -0.19
N ARG A 197 4.67 0.72 -1.20
CA ARG A 197 5.53 -0.43 -1.54
C ARG A 197 6.94 0.04 -1.90
N ILE A 198 7.06 1.09 -2.71
CA ILE A 198 8.33 1.69 -3.10
C ILE A 198 9.07 2.24 -1.87
N ARG A 199 8.39 2.99 -1.01
CA ARG A 199 8.99 3.53 0.22
C ARG A 199 9.48 2.42 1.16
N LYS A 200 8.67 1.40 1.41
CA LYS A 200 9.03 0.23 2.23
C LYS A 200 10.29 -0.46 1.69
N ARG A 201 10.39 -0.58 0.37
CA ARG A 201 11.57 -1.12 -0.30
C ARG A 201 12.80 -0.24 -0.13
N TRP A 202 12.68 1.07 -0.29
CA TRP A 202 13.79 2.01 -0.06
C TRP A 202 14.33 1.95 1.36
N LEU A 203 13.44 1.94 2.36
CA LEU A 203 13.83 1.80 3.76
C LEU A 203 14.61 0.51 4.00
N TYR A 204 14.15 -0.59 3.39
CA TYR A 204 14.86 -1.86 3.46
C TYR A 204 16.24 -1.82 2.78
N ILE A 205 16.36 -1.22 1.58
CA ILE A 205 17.66 -1.06 0.92
C ILE A 205 18.61 -0.25 1.81
N SER A 206 18.11 0.83 2.40
CA SER A 206 18.89 1.67 3.33
C SER A 206 19.41 0.85 4.50
N ASP A 207 18.53 0.10 5.20
CA ASP A 207 18.94 -0.75 6.31
C ASP A 207 19.99 -1.81 5.90
N VAL A 208 19.78 -2.48 4.77
CA VAL A 208 20.73 -3.46 4.25
C VAL A 208 22.09 -2.82 3.99
N VAL A 209 22.12 -1.62 3.40
CA VAL A 209 23.36 -0.87 3.15
C VAL A 209 24.01 -0.46 4.47
N ASP A 210 23.27 0.14 5.39
CA ASP A 210 23.78 0.63 6.68
C ASP A 210 24.35 -0.51 7.54
N ARG A 211 23.66 -1.66 7.57
CA ARG A 211 24.15 -2.86 8.25
C ARG A 211 25.39 -3.46 7.57
N SER A 212 25.44 -3.41 6.24
CA SER A 212 26.63 -3.87 5.50
C SER A 212 27.83 -2.97 5.80
N ILE A 213 27.64 -1.66 5.85
CA ILE A 213 28.67 -0.69 6.27
C ILE A 213 29.11 -0.99 7.70
N THR A 214 28.15 -1.17 8.63
CA THR A 214 28.45 -1.49 10.03
C THR A 214 29.29 -2.77 10.18
N ILE A 215 29.01 -3.81 9.39
CA ILE A 215 29.80 -5.06 9.38
C ILE A 215 31.21 -4.81 8.85
N LEU A 216 31.36 -3.99 7.81
CA LEU A 216 32.65 -3.69 7.17
C LEU A 216 33.53 -2.76 8.03
N ASP A 217 32.91 -1.88 8.82
CA ASP A 217 33.57 -0.92 9.70
C ASP A 217 33.88 -1.49 11.10
N ASP A 218 33.51 -2.74 11.39
CA ASP A 218 33.83 -3.38 12.68
C ASP A 218 35.32 -3.78 12.73
N ASP A 219 36.14 -2.92 13.35
CA ASP A 219 37.57 -3.13 13.59
C ASP A 219 37.90 -4.42 14.37
N ARG A 220 36.91 -5.05 15.01
CA ARG A 220 37.08 -6.29 15.78
C ARG A 220 36.78 -7.55 14.97
N ALA A 221 36.14 -7.42 13.81
CA ALA A 221 35.79 -8.55 12.97
C ALA A 221 36.99 -9.04 12.16
N ASP A 222 37.00 -10.34 11.83
CA ASP A 222 37.93 -10.87 10.83
C ASP A 222 37.63 -10.23 9.46
N PRO A 223 38.59 -9.56 8.80
CA PRO A 223 38.31 -8.80 7.56
C PRO A 223 37.74 -9.66 6.43
N VAL A 224 38.17 -10.92 6.32
CA VAL A 224 37.68 -11.83 5.29
C VAL A 224 36.23 -12.22 5.55
N LYS A 225 35.92 -12.54 6.81
CA LYS A 225 34.55 -12.80 7.24
C LYS A 225 33.64 -11.58 7.08
N ALA A 226 34.07 -10.40 7.51
CA ALA A 226 33.30 -9.16 7.39
C ALA A 226 32.95 -8.85 5.92
N LEU A 227 33.92 -9.04 5.01
CA LEU A 227 33.68 -8.87 3.57
C LEU A 227 32.68 -9.90 3.02
N HIS A 228 32.74 -11.14 3.49
CA HIS A 228 31.80 -12.18 3.10
C HIS A 228 30.38 -11.89 3.59
N ASP A 229 30.24 -11.60 4.89
CA ASP A 229 28.95 -11.34 5.55
C ASP A 229 28.28 -10.08 4.97
N GLY A 230 29.04 -8.99 4.76
CA GLY A 230 28.54 -7.78 4.14
C GLY A 230 28.09 -7.99 2.69
N ARG A 231 28.83 -8.78 1.90
CA ARG A 231 28.41 -9.13 0.52
C ARG A 231 27.14 -9.97 0.50
N ASP A 232 27.03 -10.95 1.40
CA ASP A 232 25.85 -11.80 1.49
C ASP A 232 24.62 -11.02 1.93
N LEU A 233 24.79 -10.00 2.78
CA LEU A 233 23.73 -9.06 3.13
C LEU A 233 23.30 -8.22 1.92
N LEU A 234 24.25 -7.64 1.16
CA LEU A 234 23.95 -6.87 -0.06
C LEU A 234 23.29 -7.71 -1.16
N LYS A 235 23.62 -9.01 -1.29
CA LYS A 235 22.94 -9.91 -2.24
C LYS A 235 21.44 -10.00 -2.00
N ARG A 236 20.95 -9.73 -0.78
CA ARG A 236 19.51 -9.66 -0.50
C ARG A 236 18.79 -8.60 -1.32
N CYS A 237 19.44 -7.45 -1.60
CA CYS A 237 18.89 -6.43 -2.48
C CYS A 237 18.66 -6.95 -3.91
N HIS A 238 19.52 -7.84 -4.40
CA HIS A 238 19.40 -8.45 -5.72
C HIS A 238 18.25 -9.47 -5.77
N TYR A 239 18.17 -10.40 -4.79
CA TYR A 239 17.08 -11.39 -4.74
C TYR A 239 15.68 -10.77 -4.72
N MET A 240 15.60 -9.57 -4.17
CA MET A 240 14.36 -8.83 -4.01
C MET A 240 14.03 -7.91 -5.17
N ARG A 241 14.86 -7.90 -6.23
CA ARG A 241 14.75 -7.02 -7.40
C ARG A 241 14.65 -5.55 -7.01
N LEU A 242 15.44 -5.15 -6.01
CA LEU A 242 15.47 -3.78 -5.50
C LEU A 242 16.46 -2.91 -6.27
N LEU A 243 17.46 -3.54 -6.85
CA LEU A 243 18.39 -2.93 -7.78
C LEU A 243 17.82 -3.04 -9.19
N PHE A 244 18.15 -2.09 -10.06
CA PHE A 244 17.85 -2.19 -11.49
C PHE A 244 18.36 -3.54 -12.01
N GLU A 245 17.49 -4.28 -12.70
CA GLU A 245 17.93 -5.44 -13.48
C GLU A 245 18.90 -4.90 -14.55
N SER A 246 20.17 -5.28 -14.43
CA SER A 246 21.24 -4.95 -15.37
C SER A 246 21.17 -5.83 -16.63
#